data_AF-A0A0Q5N2U4-F1
#
_entry.id   AF-A0A0Q5N2U4-F1
#
_cell.length_a   1.000
_cell.length_b   1.000
_cell.length_c   1.000
_cell.angle_alpha   90.00
_cell.angle_beta   90.00
_cell.angle_gamma   90.00
#
_symmetry.space_group_name_H-M   'P 1'
#
loop_
_entity.id
_entity.type
_entity.pdbx_description
1 polymer ?
#
loop_
_entity_poly.entity_id
_entity_poly.type
_entity_poly.pdbx_seq_one_letter_code
_entity_poly.pdbx_strand_id
1 'polypeptide(L)'
;MPKLSRSSVAILVLTSALPFAPAWGYQNSELLTHYFDDPRLPDDSPSYENSAGKMTVTPPGGGGFKLMSDHTSFVNTPGNGVTIVVTPSSSKVPSRISVRDQRSSTERYISAKCLNPATQAIEPCNLGDETQFPRTRYAPSTTPNYPSQTQFEWDTNSRSLRVYTPDRNIQSTGGYIDLPPYVREITMTAYGSGGPDSSFGDVFMADAPSVSKSFAPASTTPGGTSTLTIELKNPDLNGVVPDVNVADVLPAPLKLVSARHSCTGGTLTTDTDSGTISLRGTTMPVDGCTITAQVRWPDDAAGIEACRSGNAARNTITSPAQFTTALGQFNGQAKADLACTYTAPPDPTPDPTPDPDPTPDPTPDPTPGPTTKQPIPTLSDMGLLMLSGLTMGLAGFLSRRKKWF
;
A
#
# COMPACT_ATOMS: atom_id res chain seq x y z
N MET A 1 23.94 -41.48 16.74
CA MET A 1 24.77 -40.25 16.73
C MET A 1 25.50 -40.17 15.39
N PRO A 2 25.75 -38.96 14.86
CA PRO A 2 25.33 -38.53 13.51
C PRO A 2 26.45 -38.57 12.45
N LYS A 3 26.08 -38.42 11.17
CA LYS A 3 26.55 -37.32 10.29
C LYS A 3 25.88 -37.34 8.91
N LEU A 4 25.34 -36.17 8.55
CA LEU A 4 24.84 -35.80 7.23
C LEU A 4 25.94 -35.88 6.16
N SER A 5 25.57 -36.25 4.93
CA SER A 5 26.24 -35.79 3.72
C SER A 5 25.20 -35.47 2.64
N ARG A 6 25.43 -34.36 1.96
CA ARG A 6 24.58 -33.68 0.97
C ARG A 6 24.37 -34.57 -0.27
N SER A 7 23.13 -34.65 -0.74
CA SER A 7 22.82 -35.07 -2.11
C SER A 7 22.24 -33.88 -2.88
N SER A 8 23.09 -33.31 -3.72
CA SER A 8 22.73 -32.35 -4.77
C SER A 8 21.98 -33.11 -5.87
N VAL A 9 20.72 -32.75 -6.12
CA VAL A 9 19.96 -33.21 -7.29
C VAL A 9 20.17 -32.18 -8.40
N ALA A 10 20.89 -32.58 -9.45
CA ALA A 10 20.99 -31.84 -10.69
C ALA A 10 19.70 -32.03 -11.48
N ILE A 11 18.98 -30.93 -11.73
CA ILE A 11 17.83 -30.91 -12.64
C ILE A 11 18.35 -30.54 -14.03
N LEU A 12 18.28 -31.51 -14.93
CA LEU A 12 18.56 -31.39 -16.35
C LEU A 12 17.45 -30.54 -17.00
N VAL A 13 17.77 -29.30 -17.37
CA VAL A 13 16.86 -28.44 -18.15
C VAL A 13 17.04 -28.78 -19.63
N LEU A 14 16.09 -29.50 -20.22
CA LEU A 14 15.97 -29.57 -21.68
C LEU A 14 15.39 -28.23 -22.17
N THR A 15 16.22 -27.50 -22.91
CA THR A 15 15.82 -26.32 -23.68
C THR A 15 15.26 -26.77 -25.04
N SER A 16 13.95 -26.68 -25.23
CA SER A 16 13.35 -26.60 -26.56
C SER A 16 12.94 -25.15 -26.83
N ALA A 17 13.70 -24.50 -27.70
CA ALA A 17 13.39 -23.19 -28.23
C ALA A 17 12.31 -23.31 -29.32
N LEU A 18 11.17 -22.65 -29.11
CA LEU A 18 10.23 -22.25 -30.17
C LEU A 18 10.12 -20.72 -30.12
N PRO A 19 10.08 -20.02 -31.26
CA PRO A 19 10.00 -18.56 -31.30
C PRO A 19 8.56 -18.13 -31.08
N PHE A 20 8.16 -17.91 -29.83
CA PHE A 20 6.93 -17.20 -29.51
C PHE A 20 7.26 -15.75 -29.16
N ALA A 21 6.59 -14.82 -29.85
CA ALA A 21 6.43 -13.43 -29.42
C ALA A 21 6.00 -13.38 -27.94
N PRO A 22 6.34 -12.32 -27.18
CA PRO A 22 6.38 -12.38 -25.72
C PRO A 22 5.03 -12.81 -25.16
N ALA A 23 5.01 -13.91 -24.42
CA ALA A 23 3.92 -14.22 -23.51
C ALA A 23 3.92 -13.13 -22.43
N TRP A 24 2.78 -12.47 -22.26
CA TRP A 24 2.63 -11.30 -21.40
C TRP A 24 2.88 -11.72 -19.94
N GLY A 25 3.97 -11.24 -19.35
CA GLY A 25 4.42 -11.65 -18.03
C GLY A 25 3.76 -10.82 -16.93
N TYR A 26 2.46 -10.99 -16.67
CA TYR A 26 1.80 -10.29 -15.56
C TYR A 26 2.23 -10.87 -14.21
N GLN A 27 2.61 -10.02 -13.27
CA GLN A 27 2.85 -10.44 -11.88
C GLN A 27 1.53 -10.66 -11.14
N ASN A 28 1.47 -11.71 -10.32
CA ASN A 28 0.31 -12.07 -9.49
C ASN A 28 -1.01 -12.19 -10.28
N SER A 29 -0.97 -12.81 -11.46
CA SER A 29 -2.18 -13.07 -12.22
C SER A 29 -3.11 -14.00 -11.45
N GLU A 30 -4.28 -13.51 -11.08
CA GLU A 30 -5.34 -14.29 -10.43
C GLU A 30 -6.39 -14.70 -11.47
N LEU A 31 -6.82 -15.96 -11.38
CA LEU A 31 -7.78 -16.56 -12.29
C LEU A 31 -9.20 -16.44 -11.72
N LEU A 32 -10.07 -15.73 -12.44
CA LEU A 32 -11.51 -15.76 -12.22
C LEU A 32 -12.14 -16.78 -13.18
N THR A 33 -12.36 -18.00 -12.69
CA THR A 33 -13.00 -19.08 -13.46
C THR A 33 -14.51 -18.97 -13.41
N HIS A 34 -15.18 -18.87 -14.56
CA HIS A 34 -16.64 -18.96 -14.65
C HIS A 34 -17.06 -20.24 -15.37
N TYR A 35 -17.85 -21.03 -14.66
CA TYR A 35 -18.51 -22.23 -15.18
C TYR A 35 -19.89 -21.83 -15.64
N PHE A 36 -20.19 -22.06 -16.92
CA PHE A 36 -21.53 -21.80 -17.39
C PHE A 36 -22.46 -23.00 -17.19
N ASP A 37 -21.95 -24.24 -17.06
CA ASP A 37 -22.77 -25.46 -16.80
C ASP A 37 -21.96 -26.69 -16.26
N ASP A 38 -22.10 -27.08 -14.97
CA ASP A 38 -21.62 -28.41 -14.47
C ASP A 38 -22.74 -29.12 -13.66
N PRO A 39 -23.24 -30.30 -14.08
CA PRO A 39 -24.29 -31.05 -13.40
C PRO A 39 -23.84 -31.91 -12.21
N ARG A 40 -22.57 -31.86 -11.74
CA ARG A 40 -22.05 -32.79 -10.71
C ARG A 40 -21.73 -32.19 -9.33
N LEU A 41 -22.28 -31.02 -8.95
CA LEU A 41 -21.96 -30.42 -7.65
C LEU A 41 -23.20 -30.11 -6.78
N PRO A 42 -23.03 -30.09 -5.43
CA PRO A 42 -24.14 -30.05 -4.48
C PRO A 42 -24.91 -28.73 -4.50
N ASP A 43 -26.21 -28.83 -4.21
CA ASP A 43 -27.32 -27.85 -4.24
C ASP A 43 -27.17 -26.52 -3.46
N ASP A 44 -25.96 -26.13 -3.07
CA ASP A 44 -25.77 -24.90 -2.30
C ASP A 44 -25.67 -23.71 -3.26
N SER A 45 -26.79 -22.99 -3.44
CA SER A 45 -26.82 -21.66 -4.06
C SER A 45 -25.72 -20.80 -3.42
N PRO A 46 -24.62 -20.51 -4.11
CA PRO A 46 -23.52 -19.86 -3.43
C PRO A 46 -23.87 -18.37 -3.32
N SER A 47 -24.26 -17.95 -2.12
CA SER A 47 -24.36 -16.54 -1.79
C SER A 47 -22.96 -16.02 -1.52
N TYR A 48 -22.50 -15.08 -2.34
CA TYR A 48 -21.20 -14.43 -2.15
C TYR A 48 -21.43 -13.08 -1.47
N GLU A 49 -20.80 -12.91 -0.32
CA GLU A 49 -20.80 -11.64 0.42
C GLU A 49 -19.45 -10.94 0.17
N ASN A 50 -19.51 -9.71 -0.33
CA ASN A 50 -18.35 -8.82 -0.36
C ASN A 50 -18.69 -7.50 0.35
N SER A 51 -17.73 -6.57 0.42
CA SER A 51 -17.92 -5.26 1.05
C SER A 51 -18.97 -4.37 0.39
N ALA A 52 -19.48 -4.74 -0.79
CA ALA A 52 -20.57 -4.05 -1.50
C ALA A 52 -21.94 -4.71 -1.30
N GLY A 53 -22.03 -5.81 -0.54
CA GLY A 53 -23.28 -6.48 -0.19
C GLY A 53 -23.30 -7.98 -0.49
N LYS A 54 -24.44 -8.61 -0.22
CA LYS A 54 -24.71 -10.03 -0.49
C LYS A 54 -25.29 -10.18 -1.90
N MET A 55 -24.59 -10.91 -2.78
CA MET A 55 -25.16 -11.36 -4.05
C MET A 55 -25.54 -12.83 -3.95
N THR A 56 -26.82 -13.11 -4.16
CA THR A 56 -27.33 -14.48 -4.33
C THR A 56 -27.41 -14.73 -5.83
N VAL A 57 -26.57 -15.61 -6.35
CA VAL A 57 -26.64 -16.06 -7.74
C VAL A 57 -27.40 -17.38 -7.75
N THR A 58 -28.61 -17.38 -8.32
CA THR A 58 -29.34 -18.61 -8.66
C THR A 58 -29.20 -18.81 -10.16
N PRO A 59 -28.23 -19.62 -10.63
CA PRO A 59 -28.05 -19.86 -12.05
C PRO A 59 -29.20 -20.71 -12.62
N PRO A 60 -29.51 -20.63 -13.92
CA PRO A 60 -30.38 -21.59 -14.58
C PRO A 60 -29.56 -22.87 -14.79
N GLY A 61 -29.53 -23.74 -13.78
CA GLY A 61 -28.65 -24.91 -13.71
C GLY A 61 -27.44 -24.65 -12.81
N GLY A 62 -27.31 -25.43 -11.73
CA GLY A 62 -26.43 -25.22 -10.57
C GLY A 62 -24.91 -25.18 -10.83
N GLY A 63 -24.40 -24.17 -11.53
CA GLY A 63 -22.97 -23.89 -11.66
C GLY A 63 -22.35 -23.18 -10.45
N GLY A 64 -21.09 -23.48 -10.14
CA GLY A 64 -20.30 -22.76 -9.14
C GLY A 64 -19.69 -21.47 -9.72
N PHE A 65 -19.90 -20.34 -9.04
CA PHE A 65 -19.48 -19.02 -9.49
C PHE A 65 -18.46 -18.40 -8.54
N LYS A 66 -17.16 -18.66 -8.69
CA LYS A 66 -16.19 -18.15 -7.71
C LYS A 66 -15.88 -16.66 -7.93
N LEU A 67 -16.46 -15.78 -7.12
CA LEU A 67 -16.05 -14.37 -7.02
C LEU A 67 -14.76 -14.21 -6.20
N MET A 68 -13.86 -13.35 -6.65
CA MET A 68 -12.74 -12.83 -5.85
C MET A 68 -13.12 -11.50 -5.19
N SER A 69 -12.56 -11.20 -4.02
CA SER A 69 -12.99 -10.07 -3.16
C SER A 69 -12.77 -8.67 -3.75
N ASP A 70 -12.00 -8.58 -4.81
CA ASP A 70 -11.48 -7.40 -5.48
C ASP A 70 -12.19 -7.09 -6.82
N HIS A 71 -13.31 -7.75 -7.09
CA HIS A 71 -14.14 -7.53 -8.27
C HIS A 71 -15.62 -7.60 -7.88
N THR A 72 -16.48 -6.92 -8.64
CA THR A 72 -17.91 -7.20 -8.61
C THR A 72 -18.30 -7.94 -9.88
N SER A 73 -19.27 -8.84 -9.76
CA SER A 73 -19.82 -9.47 -10.95
C SER A 73 -21.31 -9.68 -10.83
N PHE A 74 -22.02 -9.38 -11.91
CA PHE A 74 -23.48 -9.49 -11.99
C PHE A 74 -23.83 -10.57 -12.99
N VAL A 75 -24.79 -11.43 -12.63
CA VAL A 75 -25.30 -12.47 -13.51
C VAL A 75 -26.77 -12.15 -13.83
N ASN A 76 -27.10 -12.12 -15.12
CA ASN A 76 -28.48 -12.02 -15.60
C ASN A 76 -28.75 -13.15 -16.59
N THR A 77 -29.98 -13.65 -16.65
CA THR A 77 -30.37 -14.77 -17.52
C THR A 77 -31.46 -14.35 -18.53
N PRO A 78 -31.15 -13.48 -19.51
CA PRO A 78 -32.12 -13.08 -20.51
C PRO A 78 -32.39 -14.22 -21.51
N GLY A 79 -33.63 -14.73 -21.54
CA GLY A 79 -34.04 -15.77 -22.50
C GLY A 79 -33.25 -17.07 -22.35
N ASN A 80 -32.69 -17.59 -23.46
CA ASN A 80 -31.86 -18.81 -23.50
C ASN A 80 -30.37 -18.55 -23.21
N GLY A 81 -30.02 -17.44 -22.55
CA GLY A 81 -28.62 -17.07 -22.32
C GLY A 81 -28.31 -16.60 -20.90
N VAL A 82 -27.02 -16.62 -20.55
CA VAL A 82 -26.45 -16.16 -19.27
C VAL A 82 -25.47 -15.03 -19.56
N THR A 83 -25.69 -13.87 -18.97
CA THR A 83 -24.81 -12.70 -19.07
C THR A 83 -24.06 -12.51 -17.76
N ILE A 84 -22.74 -12.41 -17.84
CA ILE A 84 -21.86 -12.05 -16.74
C ILE A 84 -21.26 -10.68 -17.04
N VAL A 85 -21.39 -9.74 -16.11
CA VAL A 85 -20.69 -8.46 -16.15
C VAL A 85 -19.62 -8.51 -15.05
N VAL A 86 -18.37 -8.26 -15.39
CA VAL A 86 -17.23 -8.20 -14.47
C VAL A 86 -16.70 -6.77 -14.42
N THR A 87 -16.68 -6.19 -13.22
CA THR A 87 -16.10 -4.86 -12.97
C THR A 87 -14.93 -5.00 -11.99
N PRO A 88 -13.68 -4.78 -12.43
CA PRO A 88 -12.52 -4.76 -11.55
C PRO A 88 -12.55 -3.62 -10.54
N SER A 89 -12.05 -3.90 -9.34
CA SER A 89 -11.69 -2.84 -8.40
C SER A 89 -10.55 -1.99 -8.96
N SER A 90 -10.31 -0.83 -8.36
CA SER A 90 -9.16 0.00 -8.72
C SER A 90 -7.80 -0.67 -8.46
N SER A 91 -7.73 -1.73 -7.66
CA SER A 91 -6.49 -2.47 -7.36
C SER A 91 -6.12 -3.56 -8.37
N LYS A 92 -6.96 -3.84 -9.36
CA LYS A 92 -6.70 -4.87 -10.37
C LYS A 92 -7.01 -4.37 -11.78
N VAL A 93 -6.36 -4.97 -12.76
CA VAL A 93 -6.62 -4.72 -14.18
C VAL A 93 -6.85 -6.04 -14.92
N PRO A 94 -7.87 -6.13 -15.80
CA PRO A 94 -8.05 -7.31 -16.64
C PRO A 94 -6.90 -7.46 -17.62
N SER A 95 -6.42 -8.69 -17.77
CA SER A 95 -5.28 -9.03 -18.62
C SER A 95 -5.62 -10.01 -19.75
N ARG A 96 -6.65 -10.85 -19.56
CA ARG A 96 -7.06 -11.83 -20.56
C ARG A 96 -8.48 -12.31 -20.35
N ILE A 97 -9.18 -12.58 -21.45
CA ILE A 97 -10.39 -13.40 -21.46
C ILE A 97 -10.05 -14.72 -22.16
N SER A 98 -10.25 -15.84 -21.49
CA SER A 98 -10.09 -17.16 -22.10
C SER A 98 -11.45 -17.82 -22.22
N VAL A 99 -11.68 -18.45 -23.36
CA VAL A 99 -12.81 -19.32 -23.61
C VAL A 99 -12.25 -20.72 -23.83
N ARG A 100 -12.69 -21.69 -23.05
CA ARG A 100 -12.27 -23.09 -23.17
C ARG A 100 -13.48 -23.95 -23.51
N ASP A 101 -13.21 -25.03 -24.25
CA ASP A 101 -14.17 -26.10 -24.52
C ASP A 101 -15.53 -25.57 -25.02
N GLN A 102 -15.61 -25.23 -26.31
CA GLN A 102 -16.84 -24.74 -26.93
C GLN A 102 -17.51 -25.80 -27.77
N ARG A 103 -18.83 -25.96 -27.61
CA ARG A 103 -19.69 -26.74 -28.51
C ARG A 103 -20.24 -25.86 -29.63
N SER A 104 -20.56 -26.47 -30.77
CA SER A 104 -21.25 -25.81 -31.88
C SER A 104 -22.66 -25.31 -31.57
N SER A 105 -23.28 -25.85 -30.52
CA SER A 105 -24.57 -25.41 -29.98
C SER A 105 -24.44 -24.14 -29.11
N THR A 106 -23.21 -23.67 -28.90
CA THR A 106 -22.89 -22.65 -27.90
C THR A 106 -22.12 -21.49 -28.55
N GLU A 107 -22.59 -20.27 -28.31
CA GLU A 107 -21.91 -19.04 -28.73
C GLU A 107 -21.67 -18.13 -27.53
N ARG A 108 -20.66 -17.26 -27.64
CA ARG A 108 -20.36 -16.21 -26.66
C ARG A 108 -20.34 -14.86 -27.35
N TYR A 109 -20.94 -13.86 -26.74
CA TYR A 109 -20.85 -12.47 -27.17
C TYR A 109 -20.13 -11.71 -26.07
N ILE A 110 -18.97 -11.14 -26.41
CA ILE A 110 -18.10 -10.45 -25.46
C ILE A 110 -18.08 -8.98 -25.84
N SER A 111 -18.40 -8.10 -24.90
CA SER A 111 -18.17 -6.66 -25.04
C SER A 111 -17.39 -6.16 -23.83
N ALA A 112 -16.72 -5.03 -23.97
CA ALA A 112 -15.97 -4.43 -22.88
C ALA A 112 -16.13 -2.91 -22.88
N LYS A 113 -15.85 -2.29 -21.74
CA LYS A 113 -15.66 -0.84 -21.63
C LYS A 113 -14.21 -0.53 -21.29
N CYS A 114 -13.68 0.48 -21.95
CA CYS A 114 -12.29 0.90 -21.91
C CYS A 114 -12.22 2.32 -21.38
N LEU A 115 -11.20 2.62 -20.59
CA LEU A 115 -10.83 3.99 -20.28
C LEU A 115 -10.15 4.61 -21.49
N ASN A 116 -10.71 5.71 -21.98
CA ASN A 116 -10.09 6.52 -23.02
C ASN A 116 -9.01 7.41 -22.38
N PRO A 117 -7.72 7.29 -22.77
CA PRO A 117 -6.64 8.06 -22.15
C PRO A 117 -6.74 9.57 -22.42
N ALA A 118 -7.38 9.99 -23.52
CA ALA A 118 -7.53 11.40 -23.87
C ALA A 118 -8.70 12.07 -23.15
N THR A 119 -9.85 11.39 -23.05
CA THR A 119 -11.08 11.96 -22.46
C THR A 119 -11.27 11.57 -21.01
N GLN A 120 -10.52 10.58 -20.50
CA GLN A 120 -10.72 9.93 -19.19
C GLN A 120 -12.13 9.33 -19.02
N ALA A 121 -12.90 9.18 -20.09
CA ALA A 121 -14.23 8.59 -20.07
C ALA A 121 -14.16 7.07 -20.21
N ILE A 122 -15.13 6.38 -19.59
CA ILE A 122 -15.34 4.95 -19.79
C ILE A 122 -16.25 4.78 -21.00
N GLU A 123 -15.72 4.23 -22.08
CA GLU A 123 -16.37 4.11 -23.39
C GLU A 123 -16.36 2.64 -23.88
N PRO A 124 -17.26 2.23 -24.79
CA PRO A 124 -17.21 0.87 -25.35
C PRO A 124 -15.88 0.58 -26.06
N CYS A 125 -15.25 -0.55 -25.74
CA CYS A 125 -14.06 -1.03 -26.45
C CYS A 125 -14.41 -1.52 -27.86
N ASN A 126 -13.53 -1.30 -28.83
CA ASN A 126 -13.60 -1.98 -30.12
C ASN A 126 -12.80 -3.28 -30.06
N LEU A 127 -13.40 -4.37 -29.55
CA LEU A 127 -12.73 -5.67 -29.53
C LEU A 127 -12.44 -6.23 -30.93
N GLY A 128 -12.99 -5.61 -31.99
CA GLY A 128 -12.69 -5.90 -33.39
C GLY A 128 -11.27 -5.53 -33.82
N ASP A 129 -10.60 -4.62 -33.11
CA ASP A 129 -9.24 -4.20 -33.39
C ASP A 129 -8.23 -5.22 -32.83
N GLU A 130 -7.74 -6.13 -33.68
CA GLU A 130 -6.78 -7.17 -33.28
C GLU A 130 -5.39 -6.63 -32.93
N THR A 131 -5.08 -5.37 -33.27
CA THR A 131 -3.82 -4.73 -32.85
C THR A 131 -3.87 -4.32 -31.37
N GLN A 132 -5.06 -3.94 -30.90
CA GLN A 132 -5.31 -3.59 -29.50
C GLN A 132 -5.71 -4.79 -28.65
N PHE A 133 -6.44 -5.74 -29.25
CA PHE A 133 -6.97 -6.93 -28.59
C PHE A 133 -6.52 -8.17 -29.35
N PRO A 134 -5.22 -8.53 -29.26
CA PRO A 134 -4.69 -9.69 -29.97
C PRO A 134 -5.38 -10.97 -29.49
N ARG A 135 -5.57 -11.90 -30.43
CA ARG A 135 -6.34 -13.12 -30.22
C ARG A 135 -5.48 -14.31 -30.56
N THR A 136 -5.60 -15.34 -29.74
CA THR A 136 -4.94 -16.62 -29.98
C THR A 136 -5.95 -17.74 -29.88
N ARG A 137 -5.98 -18.58 -30.91
CA ARG A 137 -6.77 -19.81 -30.91
C ARG A 137 -5.94 -20.91 -30.26
N TYR A 138 -6.55 -21.69 -29.38
CA TYR A 138 -5.88 -22.89 -28.90
C TYR A 138 -5.74 -23.87 -30.05
N ALA A 139 -4.61 -24.59 -30.10
CA ALA A 139 -4.43 -25.65 -31.06
C ALA A 139 -5.52 -26.73 -30.86
N PRO A 140 -5.99 -27.39 -31.93
CA PRO A 140 -6.82 -28.59 -31.79
C PRO A 140 -6.15 -29.61 -30.87
N SER A 141 -6.91 -30.20 -29.95
CA SER A 141 -6.41 -31.23 -29.03
C SER A 141 -6.80 -32.61 -29.52
N THR A 142 -5.89 -33.57 -29.40
CA THR A 142 -6.18 -35.00 -29.65
C THR A 142 -6.92 -35.65 -28.48
N THR A 143 -6.90 -35.02 -27.29
CA THR A 143 -7.49 -35.57 -26.06
C THR A 143 -7.99 -34.46 -25.13
N PRO A 144 -9.30 -34.33 -24.87
CA PRO A 144 -10.41 -34.81 -25.70
C PRO A 144 -10.30 -34.33 -27.17
N ASN A 145 -10.79 -35.14 -28.11
CA ASN A 145 -10.58 -34.93 -29.55
C ASN A 145 -11.48 -33.80 -30.08
N TYR A 146 -10.93 -32.60 -30.21
CA TYR A 146 -11.63 -31.40 -30.69
C TYR A 146 -11.01 -30.95 -32.02
N PRO A 147 -11.54 -31.42 -33.17
CA PRO A 147 -10.93 -31.18 -34.47
C PRO A 147 -11.19 -29.78 -35.03
N SER A 148 -12.15 -29.04 -34.46
CA SER A 148 -12.53 -27.71 -34.94
C SER A 148 -11.73 -26.60 -34.26
N GLN A 149 -11.48 -25.51 -34.98
CA GLN A 149 -10.92 -24.29 -34.41
C GLN A 149 -12.03 -23.28 -34.09
N THR A 150 -11.99 -22.73 -32.89
CA THR A 150 -12.87 -21.66 -32.43
C THR A 150 -12.72 -20.42 -33.30
N GLN A 151 -13.82 -19.80 -33.71
CA GLN A 151 -13.87 -18.56 -34.48
C GLN A 151 -14.14 -17.35 -33.59
N PHE A 152 -13.53 -16.21 -33.96
CA PHE A 152 -13.75 -14.90 -33.36
C PHE A 152 -14.26 -13.97 -34.46
N GLU A 153 -15.44 -13.38 -34.27
CA GLU A 153 -16.07 -12.53 -35.26
C GLU A 153 -16.64 -11.28 -34.61
N TRP A 154 -16.23 -10.11 -35.09
CA TRP A 154 -16.69 -8.84 -34.55
C TRP A 154 -18.02 -8.44 -35.19
N ASP A 155 -19.05 -8.23 -34.37
CA ASP A 155 -20.31 -7.65 -34.80
C ASP A 155 -20.33 -6.16 -34.50
N THR A 156 -20.31 -5.36 -35.56
CA THR A 156 -20.33 -3.89 -35.48
C THR A 156 -21.64 -3.32 -34.95
N ASN A 157 -22.76 -4.04 -35.09
CA ASN A 157 -24.08 -3.56 -34.68
C ASN A 157 -24.26 -3.69 -33.17
N SER A 158 -23.95 -4.87 -32.62
CA SER A 158 -23.98 -5.11 -31.17
C SER A 158 -22.72 -4.63 -30.44
N ARG A 159 -21.68 -4.23 -31.17
CA ARG A 159 -20.34 -3.89 -30.65
C ARG A 159 -19.80 -4.98 -29.73
N SER A 160 -19.96 -6.22 -30.18
CA SER A 160 -19.56 -7.39 -29.42
C SER A 160 -18.78 -8.36 -30.31
N LEU A 161 -17.86 -9.07 -29.68
CA LEU A 161 -17.10 -10.13 -30.30
C LEU A 161 -17.82 -11.46 -30.07
N ARG A 162 -18.28 -12.06 -31.16
CA ARG A 162 -18.83 -13.41 -31.18
C ARG A 162 -17.69 -14.43 -31.16
N VAL A 163 -17.76 -15.38 -30.25
CA VAL A 163 -16.84 -16.53 -30.14
C VAL A 163 -17.64 -17.81 -30.26
N TYR A 164 -17.38 -18.61 -31.30
CA TYR A 164 -18.21 -19.77 -31.63
C TYR A 164 -17.41 -20.91 -32.27
N THR A 165 -17.99 -22.12 -32.24
CA THR A 165 -17.49 -23.28 -32.99
C THR A 165 -18.23 -23.39 -34.33
N PRO A 166 -17.54 -23.30 -35.48
CA PRO A 166 -18.20 -23.19 -36.78
C PRO A 166 -18.84 -24.50 -37.27
N ASP A 167 -18.29 -25.65 -36.89
CA ASP A 167 -18.72 -26.95 -37.38
C ASP A 167 -19.87 -27.52 -36.54
N ARG A 168 -20.94 -27.99 -37.18
CA ARG A 168 -22.13 -28.53 -36.49
C ARG A 168 -21.83 -29.83 -35.73
N ASN A 169 -22.39 -29.95 -34.53
CA ASN A 169 -22.28 -31.10 -33.62
C ASN A 169 -20.82 -31.46 -33.25
N ILE A 170 -19.93 -30.47 -33.25
CA ILE A 170 -18.50 -30.62 -32.93
C ILE A 170 -18.13 -29.68 -31.78
N GLN A 171 -16.97 -29.94 -31.16
CA GLN A 171 -16.35 -29.10 -30.16
C GLN A 171 -15.02 -28.52 -30.65
N SER A 172 -14.68 -27.33 -30.15
CA SER A 172 -13.39 -26.68 -30.35
C SER A 172 -12.69 -26.43 -29.02
N THR A 173 -11.35 -26.40 -29.04
CA THR A 173 -10.53 -26.20 -27.84
C THR A 173 -10.68 -24.81 -27.22
N GLY A 174 -11.22 -23.84 -27.94
CA GLY A 174 -11.36 -22.46 -27.47
C GLY A 174 -10.22 -21.55 -27.96
N GLY A 175 -10.01 -20.47 -27.21
CA GLY A 175 -8.93 -19.53 -27.41
C GLY A 175 -8.94 -18.46 -26.34
N TYR A 176 -8.13 -17.43 -26.52
CA TYR A 176 -8.10 -16.28 -25.63
C TYR A 176 -7.93 -14.96 -26.38
N ILE A 177 -8.37 -13.90 -25.72
CA ILE A 177 -8.22 -12.51 -26.11
C ILE A 177 -7.39 -11.86 -25.02
N ASP A 178 -6.28 -11.30 -25.43
CA ASP A 178 -5.40 -10.56 -24.55
C ASP A 178 -5.94 -9.14 -24.37
N LEU A 179 -6.00 -8.68 -23.11
CA LEU A 179 -6.64 -7.42 -22.75
C LEU A 179 -5.59 -6.38 -22.35
N PRO A 180 -5.63 -5.19 -22.98
CA PRO A 180 -4.81 -4.08 -22.55
C PRO A 180 -5.31 -3.52 -21.20
N PRO A 181 -4.42 -2.87 -20.42
CA PRO A 181 -4.72 -2.47 -19.03
C PRO A 181 -5.74 -1.33 -18.91
N TYR A 182 -6.23 -0.77 -20.02
CA TYR A 182 -7.30 0.23 -20.02
C TYR A 182 -8.71 -0.37 -20.01
N VAL A 183 -8.88 -1.71 -20.02
CA VAL A 183 -10.20 -2.33 -19.83
C VAL A 183 -10.72 -2.10 -18.40
N ARG A 184 -11.99 -1.73 -18.27
CA ARG A 184 -12.67 -1.35 -17.00
C ARG A 184 -13.93 -2.12 -16.71
N GLU A 185 -14.47 -2.80 -17.70
CA GLU A 185 -15.64 -3.66 -17.55
C GLU A 185 -15.63 -4.68 -18.67
N ILE A 186 -16.02 -5.91 -18.35
CA ILE A 186 -16.18 -6.98 -19.33
C ILE A 186 -17.60 -7.50 -19.19
N THR A 187 -18.31 -7.62 -20.31
CA THR A 187 -19.61 -8.28 -20.37
C THR A 187 -19.50 -9.48 -21.28
N MET A 188 -19.89 -10.65 -20.79
CA MET A 188 -19.89 -11.90 -21.52
C MET A 188 -21.28 -12.51 -21.49
N THR A 189 -21.90 -12.66 -22.65
CA THR A 189 -23.18 -13.34 -22.77
C THR A 189 -23.00 -14.68 -23.48
N ALA A 190 -23.41 -15.74 -22.80
CA ALA A 190 -23.48 -17.11 -23.27
C ALA A 190 -24.86 -17.42 -23.82
N TYR A 191 -24.96 -18.00 -25.02
CA TYR A 191 -26.19 -18.58 -25.55
C TYR A 191 -25.99 -20.06 -25.87
N GLY A 192 -27.03 -20.87 -25.63
CA GLY A 192 -27.06 -22.29 -25.97
C GLY A 192 -28.36 -22.69 -26.68
N SER A 193 -28.30 -23.69 -27.56
CA SER A 193 -29.48 -24.28 -28.19
C SER A 193 -30.05 -25.45 -27.34
N GLY A 194 -30.90 -25.14 -26.36
CA GLY A 194 -31.83 -26.14 -25.78
C GLY A 194 -31.41 -26.88 -24.50
N GLY A 195 -30.42 -26.40 -23.75
CA GLY A 195 -30.08 -26.93 -22.41
C GLY A 195 -28.78 -26.33 -21.84
N PRO A 196 -28.46 -26.62 -20.56
CA PRO A 196 -27.17 -26.25 -19.97
C PRO A 196 -26.04 -27.01 -20.66
N ASP A 197 -25.18 -26.32 -21.41
CA ASP A 197 -24.12 -26.89 -22.25
C ASP A 197 -22.75 -26.34 -21.80
N SER A 198 -21.93 -27.22 -21.22
CA SER A 198 -20.64 -26.89 -20.57
C SER A 198 -19.74 -26.05 -21.47
N SER A 199 -19.57 -24.78 -21.12
CA SER A 199 -18.56 -23.92 -21.73
C SER A 199 -18.01 -22.97 -20.68
N PHE A 200 -16.70 -22.74 -20.69
CA PHE A 200 -15.99 -21.99 -19.67
C PHE A 200 -15.61 -20.61 -20.20
N GLY A 201 -15.77 -19.60 -19.35
CA GLY A 201 -15.25 -18.25 -19.61
C GLY A 201 -14.43 -17.82 -18.42
N ASP A 202 -13.14 -17.62 -18.64
CA ASP A 202 -12.22 -17.19 -17.60
C ASP A 202 -11.80 -15.75 -17.85
N VAL A 203 -11.70 -14.96 -16.78
CA VAL A 203 -11.07 -13.65 -16.84
C VAL A 203 -9.84 -13.66 -15.94
N PHE A 204 -8.69 -13.30 -16.50
CA PHE A 204 -7.45 -13.16 -15.75
C PHE A 204 -7.27 -11.71 -15.35
N MET A 205 -6.86 -11.50 -14.10
CA MET A 205 -6.67 -10.20 -13.50
C MET A 205 -5.24 -10.07 -13.02
N ALA A 206 -4.59 -8.94 -13.31
CA ALA A 206 -3.26 -8.60 -12.83
C ALA A 206 -3.36 -7.51 -11.75
N ASP A 207 -2.31 -7.37 -10.94
CA ASP A 207 -2.19 -6.24 -10.01
C ASP A 207 -2.22 -4.91 -10.78
N ALA A 208 -2.81 -3.87 -10.16
CA ALA A 208 -2.69 -2.50 -10.66
C ALA A 208 -1.34 -1.87 -10.23
N PRO A 209 -0.92 -0.76 -10.86
CA PRO A 209 0.26 0.02 -10.45
C PRO A 209 0.31 0.28 -8.95
N SER A 210 1.49 0.19 -8.34
CA SER A 210 1.66 0.34 -6.90
C SER A 210 2.76 1.32 -6.53
N VAL A 211 2.72 1.79 -5.28
CA VAL A 211 3.70 2.69 -4.70
C VAL A 211 4.27 2.07 -3.44
N SER A 212 5.59 2.16 -3.27
CA SER A 212 6.31 1.73 -2.06
C SER A 212 7.23 2.86 -1.59
N LYS A 213 7.67 2.82 -0.33
CA LYS A 213 8.56 3.83 0.25
C LYS A 213 9.57 3.23 1.20
N SER A 214 10.76 3.82 1.29
CA SER A 214 11.78 3.46 2.27
C SER A 214 12.71 4.63 2.60
N PHE A 215 13.33 4.58 3.78
CA PHE A 215 14.40 5.49 4.20
C PHE A 215 15.73 4.74 4.30
N ALA A 216 16.81 5.34 3.80
CA ALA A 216 18.17 4.81 3.90
C ALA A 216 19.18 5.94 4.22
N PRO A 217 19.81 5.93 5.41
CA PRO A 217 19.58 5.00 6.53
C PRO A 217 18.18 5.13 7.14
N ALA A 218 17.66 4.05 7.74
CA ALA A 218 16.36 4.04 8.42
C ALA A 218 16.37 4.71 9.81
N SER A 219 17.55 5.13 10.29
CA SER A 219 17.73 5.90 11.52
C SER A 219 18.78 6.99 11.30
N THR A 220 18.61 8.14 11.95
CA THR A 220 19.55 9.27 11.91
C THR A 220 19.71 9.90 13.30
N THR A 221 20.66 10.83 13.46
CA THR A 221 20.71 11.73 14.62
C THR A 221 20.06 13.08 14.26
N PRO A 222 19.77 13.96 15.25
CA PRO A 222 19.42 15.35 14.95
C PRO A 222 20.49 15.98 14.05
N GLY A 223 20.04 16.75 13.06
CA GLY A 223 20.85 17.37 12.03
C GLY A 223 21.28 16.42 10.89
N GLY A 224 21.14 15.10 11.07
CA GLY A 224 21.51 14.11 10.06
C GLY A 224 20.48 13.96 8.93
N THR A 225 20.90 13.31 7.84
CA THR A 225 20.11 13.14 6.62
C THR A 225 19.82 11.67 6.32
N SER A 226 18.69 11.44 5.64
CA SER A 226 18.30 10.15 5.11
C SER A 226 17.76 10.30 3.70
N THR A 227 18.00 9.29 2.87
CA THR A 227 17.45 9.23 1.52
C THR A 227 16.08 8.55 1.58
N LEU A 228 15.02 9.31 1.29
CA LEU A 228 13.69 8.78 1.02
C LEU A 228 13.63 8.30 -0.43
N THR A 229 13.34 7.01 -0.62
CA THR A 229 13.04 6.43 -1.94
C THR A 229 11.57 6.09 -2.01
N ILE A 230 10.87 6.68 -2.98
CA ILE A 230 9.50 6.34 -3.35
C ILE A 230 9.59 5.56 -4.67
N GLU A 231 9.18 4.31 -4.66
CA GLU A 231 9.20 3.45 -5.85
C GLU A 231 7.80 3.33 -6.41
N LEU A 232 7.66 3.61 -7.70
CA LEU A 232 6.44 3.42 -8.46
C LEU A 232 6.63 2.17 -9.32
N LYS A 233 5.82 1.15 -9.08
CA LYS A 233 5.92 -0.14 -9.76
C LYS A 233 4.83 -0.26 -10.80
N ASN A 234 5.24 -0.58 -12.02
CA ASN A 234 4.37 -1.10 -13.06
C ASN A 234 4.42 -2.64 -12.97
N PRO A 235 3.30 -3.34 -12.72
CA PRO A 235 3.27 -4.80 -12.56
C PRO A 235 3.29 -5.52 -13.92
N ASP A 236 4.15 -5.04 -14.82
CA ASP A 236 4.35 -5.58 -16.16
C ASP A 236 3.08 -5.55 -17.02
N LEU A 237 2.39 -4.39 -17.05
CA LEU A 237 1.19 -4.16 -17.86
C LEU A 237 1.46 -4.05 -19.37
N ASN A 238 2.61 -4.57 -19.82
CA ASN A 238 3.07 -4.64 -21.21
C ASN A 238 3.09 -3.29 -21.95
N GLY A 239 3.25 -2.21 -21.19
CA GLY A 239 3.23 -0.83 -21.69
C GLY A 239 3.52 0.17 -20.59
N VAL A 240 3.72 1.43 -20.98
CA VAL A 240 3.91 2.54 -20.05
C VAL A 240 2.58 2.92 -19.40
N VAL A 241 2.63 3.49 -18.19
CA VAL A 241 1.45 4.01 -17.48
C VAL A 241 1.47 5.53 -17.56
N PRO A 242 0.55 6.16 -18.32
CA PRO A 242 0.47 7.62 -18.40
C PRO A 242 -0.27 8.23 -17.20
N ASP A 243 -0.18 9.56 -17.10
CA ASP A 243 -0.89 10.38 -16.11
C ASP A 243 -0.74 9.90 -14.66
N VAL A 244 0.48 9.48 -14.32
CA VAL A 244 0.81 9.10 -12.95
C VAL A 244 1.03 10.34 -12.11
N ASN A 245 0.38 10.37 -10.96
CA ASN A 245 0.46 11.47 -10.00
C ASN A 245 0.81 10.93 -8.62
N VAL A 246 1.78 11.59 -7.97
CA VAL A 246 2.22 11.29 -6.60
C VAL A 246 2.24 12.59 -5.80
N ALA A 247 1.76 12.53 -4.57
CA ALA A 247 1.92 13.58 -3.58
C ALA A 247 2.39 12.95 -2.26
N ASP A 248 3.37 13.58 -1.63
CA ASP A 248 3.91 13.17 -0.35
C ASP A 248 4.09 14.39 0.53
N VAL A 249 3.64 14.32 1.77
CA VAL A 249 3.85 15.39 2.76
C VAL A 249 4.60 14.75 3.91
N LEU A 250 5.86 15.15 4.10
CA LEU A 250 6.68 14.63 5.17
C LEU A 250 6.04 14.94 6.53
N PRO A 251 5.98 13.96 7.44
CA PRO A 251 5.48 14.20 8.79
C PRO A 251 6.46 15.10 9.56
N ALA A 252 5.94 15.91 10.49
CA ALA A 252 6.80 16.58 11.45
C ALA A 252 7.59 15.53 12.28
N PRO A 253 8.86 15.80 12.64
CA PRO A 253 9.60 17.03 12.41
C PRO A 253 10.39 17.06 11.09
N LEU A 254 10.24 16.06 10.21
CA LEU A 254 11.11 15.89 9.05
C LEU A 254 11.05 17.10 8.10
N LYS A 255 12.20 17.46 7.54
CA LYS A 255 12.34 18.54 6.56
C LYS A 255 12.85 18.01 5.23
N LEU A 256 12.26 18.50 4.14
CA LEU A 256 12.72 18.20 2.80
C LEU A 256 13.94 19.05 2.47
N VAL A 257 14.99 18.44 1.92
CA VAL A 257 16.20 19.13 1.46
C VAL A 257 16.19 19.25 -0.07
N SER A 258 15.95 18.14 -0.76
CA SER A 258 15.85 18.11 -2.22
C SER A 258 15.06 16.89 -2.67
N ALA A 259 14.52 16.91 -3.89
CA ALA A 259 13.94 15.74 -4.53
C ALA A 259 14.23 15.72 -6.03
N ARG A 260 14.26 14.52 -6.62
CA ARG A 260 14.37 14.25 -8.05
C ARG A 260 13.62 12.98 -8.41
N HIS A 261 13.34 12.75 -9.69
CA HIS A 261 12.71 11.50 -10.15
C HIS A 261 13.36 10.94 -11.42
N SER A 262 13.15 9.65 -11.65
CA SER A 262 13.55 8.93 -12.87
C SER A 262 12.39 8.67 -13.84
N CYS A 263 11.16 9.03 -13.47
CA CYS A 263 9.99 8.91 -14.35
C CYS A 263 10.11 9.81 -15.58
N THR A 264 9.41 9.46 -16.67
CA THR A 264 9.50 10.19 -17.94
C THR A 264 8.54 11.37 -17.96
N GLY A 265 9.09 12.59 -18.13
CA GLY A 265 8.30 13.82 -18.13
C GLY A 265 7.59 14.09 -16.82
N GLY A 266 6.53 14.91 -16.87
CA GLY A 266 5.80 15.39 -15.70
C GLY A 266 6.48 16.58 -15.01
N THR A 267 5.78 17.13 -14.02
CA THR A 267 6.24 18.30 -13.25
C THR A 267 6.46 17.90 -11.80
N LEU A 268 7.70 18.01 -11.33
CA LEU A 268 8.05 17.89 -9.91
C LEU A 268 7.98 19.27 -9.25
N THR A 269 7.14 19.39 -8.21
CA THR A 269 7.11 20.54 -7.32
C THR A 269 7.51 20.09 -5.90
N THR A 270 8.32 20.90 -5.25
CA THR A 270 8.81 20.64 -3.89
C THR A 270 8.67 21.88 -3.04
N ASP A 271 8.29 21.70 -1.78
CA ASP A 271 8.26 22.74 -0.76
C ASP A 271 9.07 22.25 0.45
N THR A 272 10.20 22.91 0.71
CA THR A 272 11.10 22.55 1.81
C THR A 272 10.55 22.92 3.18
N ASP A 273 9.70 23.95 3.24
CA ASP A 273 9.14 24.46 4.49
C ASP A 273 8.02 23.55 4.98
N SER A 274 7.11 23.19 4.07
CA SER A 274 6.00 22.27 4.35
C SER A 274 6.39 20.80 4.25
N GLY A 275 7.55 20.46 3.69
CA GLY A 275 7.98 19.09 3.45
C GLY A 275 7.19 18.38 2.35
N THR A 276 6.65 19.12 1.37
CA THR A 276 5.80 18.56 0.32
C THR A 276 6.63 18.17 -0.91
N ILE A 277 6.35 17.00 -1.47
CA ILE A 277 6.84 16.52 -2.77
C ILE A 277 5.60 16.21 -3.62
N SER A 278 5.46 16.80 -4.81
CA SER A 278 4.41 16.41 -5.75
C SER A 278 4.96 16.23 -7.15
N LEU A 279 4.73 15.05 -7.73
CA LEU A 279 5.02 14.74 -9.12
C LEU A 279 3.69 14.57 -9.86
N ARG A 280 3.43 15.37 -10.89
CA ARG A 280 2.16 15.35 -11.64
C ARG A 280 2.37 15.07 -13.12
N GLY A 281 1.44 14.31 -13.71
CA GLY A 281 1.40 14.03 -15.15
C GLY A 281 2.65 13.33 -15.69
N THR A 282 3.32 12.50 -14.87
CA THR A 282 4.49 11.75 -15.34
C THR A 282 4.05 10.47 -16.06
N THR A 283 4.92 9.93 -16.91
CA THR A 283 4.76 8.61 -17.49
C THR A 283 5.69 7.62 -16.78
N MET A 284 5.09 6.57 -16.22
CA MET A 284 5.83 5.49 -15.57
C MET A 284 6.22 4.43 -16.62
N PRO A 285 7.53 4.13 -16.77
CA PRO A 285 8.01 3.09 -17.67
C PRO A 285 7.52 1.68 -17.34
N VAL A 286 7.85 0.71 -18.21
CA VAL A 286 7.52 -0.72 -18.00
C VAL A 286 8.21 -1.25 -16.74
N ASP A 287 9.47 -0.87 -16.49
CA ASP A 287 10.22 -1.30 -15.29
C ASP A 287 9.87 -0.49 -14.02
N GLY A 288 8.89 0.42 -14.10
CA GLY A 288 8.61 1.39 -13.05
C GLY A 288 9.57 2.59 -13.05
N CYS A 289 9.46 3.41 -12.02
CA CYS A 289 10.36 4.54 -11.78
C CYS A 289 10.40 4.94 -10.31
N THR A 290 11.29 5.87 -9.96
CA THR A 290 11.53 6.28 -8.57
C THR A 290 11.51 7.79 -8.41
N ILE A 291 11.08 8.23 -7.23
CA ILE A 291 11.32 9.57 -6.70
C ILE A 291 12.32 9.42 -5.54
N THR A 292 13.41 10.14 -5.59
CA THR A 292 14.45 10.14 -4.55
C THR A 292 14.52 11.52 -3.92
N ALA A 293 14.35 11.59 -2.60
CA ALA A 293 14.44 12.82 -1.85
C ALA A 293 15.47 12.73 -0.71
N GLN A 294 16.21 13.82 -0.50
CA GLN A 294 17.01 14.00 0.71
C GLN A 294 16.13 14.62 1.78
N VAL A 295 16.06 13.95 2.93
CA VAL A 295 15.25 14.33 4.07
C VAL A 295 16.17 14.53 5.27
N ARG A 296 15.94 15.58 6.06
CA ARG A 296 16.72 15.91 7.24
C ARG A 296 15.87 15.77 8.50
N TRP A 297 16.46 15.23 9.55
CA TRP A 297 15.94 15.40 10.90
C TRP A 297 16.48 16.71 11.49
N PRO A 298 15.64 17.70 11.87
CA PRO A 298 16.14 18.98 12.36
C PRO A 298 16.97 18.87 13.64
N ASP A 299 17.97 19.72 13.78
CA ASP A 299 18.81 19.91 14.97
C ASP A 299 18.36 21.10 15.84
N ASP A 300 17.19 21.66 15.57
CA ASP A 300 16.57 22.66 16.44
C ASP A 300 15.97 22.03 17.71
N ALA A 301 15.53 22.86 18.65
CA ALA A 301 14.99 22.39 19.93
C ALA A 301 13.81 21.43 19.75
N ALA A 302 12.93 21.67 18.76
CA ALA A 302 11.78 20.82 18.48
C ALA A 302 12.20 19.46 17.89
N GLY A 303 13.16 19.44 16.95
CA GLY A 303 13.71 18.24 16.35
C GLY A 303 14.48 17.38 17.35
N ILE A 304 15.28 17.99 18.23
CA ILE A 304 15.98 17.29 19.31
C ILE A 304 14.97 16.66 20.29
N GLU A 305 13.94 17.40 20.69
CA GLU A 305 12.92 16.88 21.61
C GLU A 305 12.12 15.72 20.99
N ALA A 306 11.72 15.86 19.73
CA ALA A 306 11.08 14.78 18.98
C ALA A 306 11.97 13.54 18.91
N CYS A 307 13.28 13.70 18.70
CA CYS A 307 14.24 12.60 18.68
C CYS A 307 14.34 11.90 20.04
N ARG A 308 14.40 12.68 21.14
CA ARG A 308 14.46 12.14 22.52
C ARG A 308 13.21 11.36 22.90
N SER A 309 12.05 11.71 22.36
CA SER A 309 10.81 10.96 22.58
C SER A 309 10.87 9.51 22.06
N GLY A 310 11.87 9.17 21.22
CA GLY A 310 12.10 7.83 20.71
C GLY A 310 11.12 7.38 19.62
N ASN A 311 10.20 8.26 19.21
CA ASN A 311 9.21 7.95 18.18
C ASN A 311 9.81 8.12 16.78
N ALA A 312 9.68 7.08 15.95
CA ALA A 312 9.99 7.21 14.53
C ALA A 312 8.94 8.08 13.82
N ALA A 313 9.39 8.93 12.90
CA ALA A 313 8.52 9.73 12.06
C ALA A 313 7.99 8.85 10.91
N ARG A 314 6.68 8.55 10.94
CA ARG A 314 6.02 7.72 9.93
C ARG A 314 5.55 8.54 8.74
N ASN A 315 6.21 8.38 7.60
CA ASN A 315 5.78 8.96 6.34
C ASN A 315 4.80 8.02 5.62
N THR A 316 3.69 8.56 5.09
CA THR A 316 2.62 7.76 4.48
C THR A 316 2.10 8.39 3.19
N ILE A 317 2.01 7.58 2.12
CA ILE A 317 1.21 7.87 0.93
C ILE A 317 -0.06 7.03 0.96
N THR A 318 -1.21 7.68 0.84
CA THR A 318 -2.53 7.06 0.80
C THR A 318 -3.16 7.19 -0.58
N SER A 319 -3.29 6.09 -1.29
CA SER A 319 -4.11 5.98 -2.50
C SER A 319 -5.61 6.02 -2.15
N PRO A 320 -6.49 6.59 -2.99
CA PRO A 320 -6.21 7.27 -4.25
C PRO A 320 -5.82 8.76 -4.06
N ALA A 321 -5.85 9.30 -2.84
CA ALA A 321 -5.68 10.74 -2.62
C ALA A 321 -4.29 11.26 -3.02
N GLN A 322 -3.26 10.45 -2.79
CA GLN A 322 -1.85 10.81 -2.92
C GLN A 322 -1.10 10.00 -3.97
N PHE A 323 -1.72 8.96 -4.53
CA PHE A 323 -1.21 8.21 -5.67
C PHE A 323 -2.36 7.83 -6.59
N THR A 324 -2.27 8.25 -7.85
CA THR A 324 -3.22 7.90 -8.90
C THR A 324 -2.49 7.59 -10.19
N THR A 325 -3.10 6.73 -10.99
CA THR A 325 -2.70 6.50 -12.38
C THR A 325 -3.92 6.46 -13.27
N ALA A 326 -3.74 6.62 -14.59
CA ALA A 326 -4.83 6.38 -15.54
C ALA A 326 -5.31 4.91 -15.52
N LEU A 327 -4.47 3.95 -15.12
CA LEU A 327 -4.76 2.52 -15.24
C LEU A 327 -5.39 1.89 -13.99
N GLY A 328 -5.65 2.68 -12.94
CA GLY A 328 -5.98 2.18 -11.61
C GLY A 328 -4.73 2.10 -10.73
N GLN A 329 -4.91 1.73 -9.46
CA GLN A 329 -3.81 1.68 -8.52
C GLN A 329 -4.11 0.72 -7.37
N PHE A 330 -3.05 0.09 -6.88
CA PHE A 330 -3.09 -0.59 -5.61
C PHE A 330 -3.39 0.43 -4.51
N ASN A 331 -4.45 0.16 -3.74
CA ASN A 331 -4.94 1.08 -2.72
C ASN A 331 -4.29 0.90 -1.34
N GLY A 332 -3.30 0.01 -1.22
CA GLY A 332 -2.51 -0.12 0.00
C GLY A 332 -1.71 1.15 0.27
N GLN A 333 -1.62 1.52 1.55
CA GLN A 333 -0.80 2.64 1.98
C GLN A 333 0.69 2.29 1.86
N ALA A 334 1.47 3.16 1.24
CA ALA A 334 2.92 3.06 1.29
C ALA A 334 3.44 3.78 2.54
N LYS A 335 4.16 3.06 3.40
CA LYS A 335 4.65 3.56 4.69
C LYS A 335 6.16 3.38 4.80
N ALA A 336 6.82 4.38 5.35
CA ALA A 336 8.22 4.28 5.74
C ALA A 336 8.43 5.06 7.05
N ASP A 337 9.13 4.46 7.99
CA ASP A 337 9.46 5.07 9.28
C ASP A 337 10.93 5.51 9.25
N LEU A 338 11.21 6.76 9.61
CA LEU A 338 12.56 7.25 9.89
C LEU A 338 12.72 7.38 11.40
N ALA A 339 13.58 6.57 12.00
CA ALA A 339 13.91 6.67 13.41
C ALA A 339 14.94 7.78 13.67
N CYS A 340 15.02 8.22 14.93
CA CYS A 340 16.08 9.11 15.38
C CYS A 340 16.72 8.60 16.67
N THR A 341 18.05 8.61 16.71
CA THR A 341 18.84 8.29 17.89
C THR A 341 19.49 9.55 18.42
N TYR A 342 19.13 9.95 19.64
CA TYR A 342 19.79 11.03 20.34
C TYR A 342 20.82 10.45 21.32
N THR A 343 22.08 10.84 21.16
CA THR A 343 23.11 10.65 22.18
C THR A 343 23.31 12.00 22.85
N ALA A 344 23.15 12.06 24.18
CA ALA A 344 23.44 13.27 24.92
C ALA A 344 24.90 13.66 24.68
N PRO A 345 25.21 14.94 24.42
CA PRO A 345 26.58 15.40 24.45
C PRO A 345 27.19 15.00 25.81
N PRO A 346 28.48 14.65 25.85
CA PRO A 346 29.14 14.38 27.11
C PRO A 346 28.94 15.58 28.04
N ASP A 347 28.55 15.30 29.29
CA ASP A 347 28.38 16.32 30.32
C ASP A 347 29.67 17.15 30.35
N PRO A 348 29.62 18.50 30.25
CA PRO A 348 30.81 19.30 30.41
C PRO A 348 31.52 18.85 31.67
N THR A 349 32.80 18.50 31.53
CA THR A 349 33.63 18.09 32.67
C THR A 349 33.47 19.18 33.73
N PRO A 350 33.13 18.85 35.00
CA PRO A 350 33.01 19.85 36.05
C PRO A 350 34.24 20.73 36.00
N ASP A 351 34.03 22.04 35.87
CA ASP A 351 35.11 23.02 35.99
C ASP A 351 35.84 22.69 37.29
N PRO A 352 37.19 22.49 37.28
CA PRO A 352 37.92 22.25 38.52
C PRO A 352 37.46 23.26 39.56
N THR A 353 36.97 22.74 40.69
CA THR A 353 36.53 23.54 41.82
C THR A 353 37.52 24.69 42.03
N PRO A 354 37.07 25.95 42.13
CA PRO A 354 37.97 27.05 42.46
C PRO A 354 38.81 26.63 43.67
N ASP A 355 40.13 26.64 43.50
CA ASP A 355 41.08 26.38 44.59
C ASP A 355 40.63 27.25 45.78
N PRO A 356 40.40 26.69 46.98
CA PRO A 356 40.04 27.49 48.13
C PRO A 356 41.04 28.64 48.25
N ASP A 357 40.49 29.86 48.19
CA ASP A 357 41.22 31.11 48.38
C ASP A 357 42.18 30.95 49.58
N PRO A 358 43.50 31.18 49.42
CA PRO A 358 44.45 30.98 50.50
C PRO A 358 43.97 31.72 51.75
N THR A 359 43.77 30.97 52.82
CA THR A 359 43.41 31.49 54.14
C THR A 359 44.26 32.73 54.44
N PRO A 360 43.64 33.89 54.75
CA PRO A 360 44.41 35.07 55.14
C PRO A 360 45.35 34.74 56.29
N ASP A 361 46.63 35.08 56.12
CA ASP A 361 47.69 34.96 57.11
C ASP A 361 47.23 35.61 58.44
N PRO A 362 47.34 34.94 59.60
CA PRO A 362 46.90 35.51 60.87
C PRO A 362 47.58 36.85 61.14
N THR A 363 46.75 37.88 61.34
CA THR A 363 47.16 39.22 61.78
C THR A 363 48.06 39.13 63.03
N PRO A 364 49.20 39.85 63.07
CA PRO A 364 50.06 39.87 64.26
C PRO A 364 49.33 40.40 65.49
N ASP A 365 49.53 39.69 66.60
CA ASP A 365 49.00 39.98 67.94
C ASP A 365 49.36 41.41 68.41
N PRO A 366 48.40 42.23 68.88
CA PRO A 366 48.71 43.57 69.38
C PRO A 366 49.50 43.51 70.69
N THR A 367 50.59 44.27 70.74
CA THR A 367 51.45 44.44 71.91
C THR A 367 50.67 45.00 73.13
N PRO A 368 50.87 44.48 74.36
CA PRO A 368 50.15 44.96 75.54
C PRO A 368 50.52 46.40 75.91
N GLY A 369 49.51 47.28 76.04
CA GLY A 369 49.63 48.59 76.69
C GLY A 369 49.61 48.49 78.22
N PRO A 370 50.13 49.50 78.94
CA PRO A 370 50.30 49.44 80.40
C PRO A 370 48.98 49.55 81.17
N THR A 371 48.88 48.79 82.25
CA THR A 371 47.73 48.67 83.15
C THR A 371 47.61 49.89 84.06
N THR A 372 46.44 50.55 84.07
CA THR A 372 46.02 51.44 85.17
C THR A 372 44.79 50.86 85.88
N LYS A 373 44.87 50.75 87.20
CA LYS A 373 43.83 50.23 88.11
C LYS A 373 42.57 51.11 88.06
N GLN A 374 41.38 50.49 87.98
CA GLN A 374 40.08 51.13 88.24
C GLN A 374 39.41 50.51 89.49
N PRO A 375 38.57 51.27 90.24
CA PRO A 375 38.07 50.90 91.56
C PRO A 375 36.82 49.98 91.56
N ILE A 376 36.60 49.36 92.71
CA ILE A 376 35.50 48.44 93.08
C ILE A 376 34.13 49.15 93.04
N PRO A 377 33.10 48.61 92.35
CA PRO A 377 31.71 49.00 92.54
C PRO A 377 31.01 48.14 93.62
N THR A 378 30.21 48.80 94.45
CA THR A 378 29.45 48.25 95.59
C THR A 378 28.06 47.73 95.21
N LEU A 379 27.55 46.78 96.02
CA LEU A 379 26.21 46.17 95.99
C LEU A 379 25.06 47.20 95.97
N SER A 380 24.27 47.26 94.90
CA SER A 380 22.85 47.69 95.00
C SER A 380 21.87 47.10 93.99
N ASP A 381 22.28 46.50 92.86
CA ASP A 381 21.32 46.18 91.78
C ASP A 381 21.09 44.68 91.55
N MET A 382 20.83 43.92 92.61
CA MET A 382 20.28 42.56 92.49
C MET A 382 18.99 42.41 93.33
N GLY A 383 17.83 42.37 92.66
CA GLY A 383 16.62 41.83 93.28
C GLY A 383 15.28 42.19 92.63
N LEU A 384 14.52 41.15 92.27
CA LEU A 384 13.05 41.04 92.15
C LEU A 384 12.36 41.52 90.85
N LEU A 385 11.90 40.60 89.99
CA LEU A 385 10.57 39.94 90.07
C LEU A 385 10.21 39.19 88.77
N MET A 386 9.99 37.89 88.91
CA MET A 386 9.24 37.02 87.99
C MET A 386 7.73 37.25 88.17
N LEU A 387 6.91 37.28 87.10
CA LEU A 387 5.67 36.48 86.96
C LEU A 387 4.87 36.72 85.66
N SER A 388 4.22 35.64 85.23
CA SER A 388 3.07 35.50 84.29
C SER A 388 3.40 35.42 82.79
N GLY A 389 2.88 34.46 82.00
CA GLY A 389 1.85 33.46 82.28
C GLY A 389 1.90 32.26 81.32
N LEU A 390 1.54 31.12 81.90
CA LEU A 390 1.39 29.76 81.38
C LEU A 390 0.01 29.60 80.70
N THR A 391 -0.14 28.73 79.68
CA THR A 391 -1.26 27.76 79.58
C THR A 391 -1.12 26.79 78.37
N MET A 392 -1.12 25.49 78.72
CA MET A 392 -1.52 24.23 78.06
C MET A 392 -2.12 24.28 76.63
N GLY A 393 -1.99 23.30 75.72
CA GLY A 393 -1.80 21.85 75.86
C GLY A 393 -2.96 21.07 75.19
N LEU A 394 -2.67 20.35 74.10
CA LEU A 394 -3.26 19.08 73.60
C LEU A 394 -4.79 18.80 73.75
N ALA A 395 -5.54 18.72 72.63
CA ALA A 395 -6.60 17.73 72.29
C ALA A 395 -7.50 18.23 71.14
N GLY A 396 -7.85 17.36 70.16
CA GLY A 396 -8.88 17.72 69.16
C GLY A 396 -8.94 16.86 67.89
N PHE A 397 -9.26 15.58 68.05
CA PHE A 397 -9.75 14.70 66.98
C PHE A 397 -11.18 15.15 66.59
N LEU A 398 -11.49 15.36 65.30
CA LEU A 398 -12.77 15.06 64.59
C LEU A 398 -13.08 16.01 63.41
N SER A 399 -13.04 15.44 62.21
CA SER A 399 -14.17 15.34 61.26
C SER A 399 -14.94 16.61 60.82
N ARG A 400 -14.81 16.96 59.53
CA ARG A 400 -15.88 17.07 58.48
C ARG A 400 -15.40 18.04 57.39
N ARG A 401 -15.18 17.59 56.14
CA ARG A 401 -16.11 17.39 55.00
C ARG A 401 -16.74 18.67 54.40
N LYS A 402 -16.61 18.74 53.06
CA LYS A 402 -17.41 19.48 52.03
C LYS A 402 -17.05 20.96 51.82
N LYS A 403 -17.09 21.53 50.60
CA LYS A 403 -17.36 21.06 49.22
C LYS A 403 -16.99 22.22 48.28
N TRP A 404 -16.40 21.88 47.12
CA TRP A 404 -16.78 22.30 45.76
C TRP A 404 -17.45 23.67 45.55
N PHE A 405 -16.84 24.48 44.68
CA PHE A 405 -17.35 24.74 43.34
C PHE A 405 -16.25 24.55 42.31
#